data_AF-X0UPT6-F1
#
_entry.id   AF-X0UPT6-F1
#
_cell.length_a   1.000
_cell.length_b   1.000
_cell.length_c   1.000
_cell.angle_alpha   90.00
_cell.angle_beta   90.00
_cell.angle_gamma   90.00
#
_symmetry.space_group_name_H-M   'P 1'
#
loop_
_entity.id
_entity.type
_entity.pdbx_description
1 polymer ?
#
loop_
_entity_poly.entity_id
_entity_poly.type
_entity_poly.pdbx_seq_one_letter_code
_entity_poly.pdbx_strand_id
1 'polypeptide(L)'
;ANCTFSGNSAEGNGGGMGNDTYSNPTLTNCTFSGNRSGGAGAGICNTYNSSPTLANCTFTGNSAEDDGGGMYNWVQSEPTLTNCILWLNSDAGGMDESAQIHNAGGTTAVDYSCIQGWTGSLGGVGNIGDYPQLVAGYYLAQRAAGQPVESLCVDAGDPTSEMIDGTTRTDGVQDAGVVDMGYHYPGPACFGDMNGDGARNITDFTLFASAYGSQVGDANFNPYADLTGNGYVNMTDFTVFAPYYGVPCP
;
A
#
# COMPACT_ATOMS: atom_id res chain seq x y z
N ALA A 1 -10.95 5.50 8.65
CA ALA A 1 -10.85 4.05 8.35
C ALA A 1 -11.47 3.77 7.00
N ASN A 2 -11.02 2.73 6.28
CA ASN A 2 -11.53 2.37 4.95
C ASN A 2 -11.46 3.53 3.94
N CYS A 3 -10.37 4.30 3.98
CA CYS A 3 -10.15 5.44 3.10
C CYS A 3 -9.10 5.13 2.04
N THR A 4 -9.26 5.71 0.85
CA THR A 4 -8.31 5.59 -0.25
C THR A 4 -7.80 6.98 -0.62
N PHE A 5 -6.48 7.16 -0.56
CA PHE A 5 -5.77 8.36 -1.01
C PHE A 5 -4.95 7.96 -2.23
N SER A 6 -5.45 8.20 -3.43
CA SER A 6 -4.83 7.71 -4.66
C SER A 6 -4.62 8.82 -5.70
N GLY A 7 -3.44 8.85 -6.32
CA GLY A 7 -3.13 9.76 -7.43
C GLY A 7 -3.13 11.24 -7.08
N ASN A 8 -3.00 11.61 -5.80
CA ASN A 8 -2.96 13.01 -5.37
C ASN A 8 -1.56 13.59 -5.62
N SER A 9 -1.46 14.90 -5.86
CA SER A 9 -0.20 15.59 -6.12
C SER A 9 -0.11 16.89 -5.34
N ALA A 10 1.00 17.13 -4.66
CA ALA A 10 1.32 18.39 -4.00
C ALA A 10 2.66 18.95 -4.52
N GLU A 11 2.74 20.28 -4.72
CA GLU A 11 4.03 20.93 -5.03
C GLU A 11 4.98 20.93 -3.83
N GLY A 12 4.42 21.00 -2.60
CA GLY A 12 5.16 20.84 -1.36
C GLY A 12 5.04 19.42 -0.81
N ASN A 13 5.01 19.29 0.51
CA ASN A 13 4.95 18.00 1.22
C ASN A 13 3.54 17.40 1.28
N GLY A 14 3.44 16.09 1.53
CA GLY A 14 2.17 15.46 1.90
C GLY A 14 1.21 15.24 0.72
N GLY A 15 1.68 14.57 -0.34
CA GLY A 15 0.90 14.34 -1.56
C GLY A 15 -0.47 13.72 -1.30
N GLY A 16 -0.53 12.64 -0.52
CA GLY A 16 -1.77 11.99 -0.08
C GLY A 16 -2.37 12.65 1.17
N MET A 17 -1.53 12.95 2.17
CA MET A 17 -1.97 13.60 3.42
C MET A 17 -0.82 14.37 4.08
N GLY A 18 -1.09 15.62 4.47
CA GLY A 18 -0.22 16.41 5.35
C GLY A 18 -0.85 16.57 6.73
N ASN A 19 -0.16 16.12 7.77
CA ASN A 19 -0.53 16.32 9.17
C ASN A 19 0.37 17.39 9.77
N ASP A 20 -0.22 18.56 10.03
CA ASP A 20 0.52 19.72 10.53
C ASP A 20 0.07 20.10 11.94
N THR A 21 1.05 20.39 12.80
CA THR A 21 0.89 21.00 14.12
C THR A 21 -0.11 20.29 15.03
N TYR A 22 0.38 19.33 15.81
CA TYR A 22 -0.42 18.53 16.76
C TYR A 22 -1.57 17.73 16.12
N SER A 23 -1.41 17.32 14.86
CA SER A 23 -2.39 16.53 14.12
C SER A 23 -2.12 15.03 14.30
N ASN A 24 -3.07 14.31 14.92
CA ASN A 24 -2.88 12.91 15.32
C ASN A 24 -4.03 12.01 14.83
N PRO A 25 -4.24 11.87 13.51
CA PRO A 25 -5.32 11.03 13.00
C PRO A 25 -5.06 9.54 13.28
N THR A 26 -6.15 8.79 13.46
CA THR A 26 -6.12 7.33 13.49
C THR A 26 -6.61 6.80 12.14
N LEU A 27 -5.75 6.03 11.46
CA LEU A 27 -6.02 5.43 10.17
C LEU A 27 -6.04 3.91 10.35
N THR A 28 -7.13 3.30 9.92
CA THR A 28 -7.31 1.85 9.99
C THR A 28 -7.81 1.39 8.65
N ASN A 29 -7.15 0.37 8.09
CA ASN A 29 -7.56 -0.18 6.81
C ASN A 29 -7.64 0.88 5.71
N CYS A 30 -6.58 1.65 5.52
CA CYS A 30 -6.51 2.72 4.52
C CYS A 30 -5.44 2.42 3.47
N THR A 31 -5.60 2.98 2.27
CA THR A 31 -4.60 2.89 1.20
C THR A 31 -4.08 4.27 0.81
N PHE A 32 -2.77 4.33 0.55
CA PHE A 32 -2.08 5.47 -0.03
C PHE A 32 -1.35 4.99 -1.28
N SER A 33 -1.81 5.37 -2.47
CA SER A 33 -1.22 4.87 -3.71
C SER A 33 -0.98 5.90 -4.79
N GLY A 34 0.18 5.82 -5.44
CA GLY A 34 0.48 6.68 -6.59
C GLY A 34 0.48 8.18 -6.26
N ASN A 35 0.58 8.57 -4.99
CA ASN A 35 0.60 9.98 -4.61
C ASN A 35 1.98 10.58 -4.88
N ARG A 36 2.01 11.87 -5.21
CA ARG A 36 3.24 12.59 -5.58
C ARG A 36 3.43 13.85 -4.74
N SER A 37 4.67 14.14 -4.40
CA SER A 37 5.05 15.36 -3.69
C SER A 37 6.33 15.92 -4.31
N GLY A 38 6.31 17.23 -4.60
CA GLY A 38 7.52 17.98 -4.98
C GLY A 38 8.46 18.26 -3.80
N GLY A 39 8.10 17.82 -2.59
CA GLY A 39 8.94 17.80 -1.40
C GLY A 39 8.99 16.41 -0.79
N ALA A 40 8.70 16.30 0.50
CA ALA A 40 8.79 15.06 1.27
C ALA A 40 7.41 14.46 1.65
N GLY A 41 7.38 13.15 1.92
CA GLY A 41 6.20 12.48 2.46
C GLY A 41 5.06 12.37 1.45
N ALA A 42 5.29 11.73 0.29
CA ALA A 42 4.27 11.69 -0.76
C ALA A 42 3.02 10.93 -0.35
N GLY A 43 3.13 9.84 0.41
CA GLY A 43 1.99 9.21 1.07
C GLY A 43 1.47 10.06 2.23
N ILE A 44 2.28 10.18 3.29
CA ILE A 44 2.00 11.04 4.45
C ILE A 44 3.23 11.89 4.81
N CYS A 45 3.00 13.18 5.08
CA CYS A 45 3.97 14.04 5.75
C CYS A 45 3.46 14.45 7.13
N ASN A 46 4.23 14.21 8.18
CA ASN A 46 3.93 14.56 9.56
C ASN A 46 4.90 15.63 10.06
N THR A 47 4.37 16.77 10.51
CA THR A 47 5.18 17.90 10.99
C THR A 47 4.70 18.42 12.34
N TYR A 48 5.66 18.86 13.16
CA TYR A 48 5.43 19.59 14.42
C TYR A 48 4.51 18.83 15.40
N ASN A 49 5.04 17.78 16.03
CA ASN A 49 4.34 16.99 17.05
C ASN A 49 3.05 16.32 16.53
N SER A 50 3.05 15.92 15.27
CA SER A 50 1.96 15.18 14.63
C SER A 50 2.30 13.70 14.57
N SER A 51 1.59 12.87 15.30
CA SER A 51 1.90 11.45 15.52
C SER A 51 0.68 10.58 15.19
N PRO A 52 0.40 10.32 13.90
CA PRO A 52 -0.73 9.48 13.53
C PRO A 52 -0.53 8.03 13.98
N THR A 53 -1.64 7.34 14.22
CA THR A 53 -1.67 5.89 14.48
C THR A 53 -2.23 5.17 13.27
N LEU A 54 -1.50 4.19 12.75
CA LEU A 54 -1.85 3.45 11.55
C LEU A 54 -1.92 1.96 11.84
N ALA A 55 -3.03 1.34 11.43
CA ALA A 55 -3.24 -0.10 11.51
C ALA A 55 -3.75 -0.64 10.18
N ASN A 56 -3.22 -1.76 9.71
CA ASN A 56 -3.69 -2.45 8.49
C ASN A 56 -3.70 -1.52 7.26
N CYS A 57 -2.69 -0.65 7.11
CA CYS A 57 -2.63 0.32 6.02
C CYS A 57 -1.61 -0.11 4.95
N THR A 58 -1.91 0.15 3.68
CA THR A 58 -0.98 -0.11 2.57
C THR A 58 -0.57 1.17 1.86
N PHE A 59 0.74 1.38 1.75
CA PHE A 59 1.38 2.47 1.01
C PHE A 59 2.11 1.88 -0.18
N THR A 60 1.73 2.27 -1.40
CA THR A 60 2.42 1.78 -2.60
C THR A 60 2.56 2.77 -3.74
N GLY A 61 3.71 2.77 -4.40
CA GLY A 61 3.94 3.60 -5.57
C GLY A 61 3.88 5.11 -5.30
N ASN A 62 4.00 5.55 -4.04
CA ASN A 62 4.07 6.97 -3.73
C ASN A 62 5.47 7.51 -4.03
N SER A 63 5.57 8.73 -4.55
CA SER A 63 6.84 9.30 -5.04
C SER A 63 7.05 10.72 -4.54
N ALA A 64 8.09 10.90 -3.72
CA ALA A 64 8.55 12.20 -3.23
C ALA A 64 9.78 12.65 -4.02
N GLU A 65 9.94 13.94 -4.29
CA GLU A 65 11.16 14.46 -4.91
C GLU A 65 12.32 14.59 -3.93
N ASP A 66 12.05 14.75 -2.63
CA ASP A 66 13.08 14.87 -1.58
C ASP A 66 13.24 13.55 -0.79
N ASP A 67 12.41 13.32 0.23
CA ASP A 67 12.59 12.25 1.20
C ASP A 67 11.25 11.56 1.55
N GLY A 68 11.30 10.25 1.80
CA GLY A 68 10.18 9.51 2.39
C GLY A 68 8.96 9.44 1.47
N GLY A 69 9.09 8.78 0.32
CA GLY A 69 7.98 8.53 -0.61
C GLY A 69 6.73 8.01 0.07
N GLY A 70 6.88 7.06 1.00
CA GLY A 70 5.77 6.52 1.79
C GLY A 70 5.36 7.45 2.91
N MET A 71 6.29 7.75 3.82
CA MET A 71 6.07 8.59 4.98
C MET A 71 7.31 9.43 5.33
N TYR A 72 7.10 10.70 5.66
CA TYR A 72 8.12 11.59 6.21
C TYR A 72 7.68 12.15 7.57
N ASN A 73 8.55 12.02 8.58
CA ASN A 73 8.27 12.45 9.95
C ASN A 73 9.28 13.48 10.42
N TRP A 74 8.79 14.68 10.70
CA TRP A 74 9.61 15.84 11.02
C TRP A 74 9.24 16.46 12.37
N VAL A 75 10.26 16.87 13.12
CA VAL A 75 10.14 17.65 14.37
C VAL A 75 9.18 17.02 15.39
N GLN A 76 9.71 16.05 16.15
CA GLN A 76 8.98 15.40 17.26
C GLN A 76 7.66 14.73 16.82
N SER A 77 7.55 14.37 15.55
CA SER A 77 6.48 13.54 15.01
C SER A 77 6.84 12.07 15.17
N GLU A 78 5.99 11.32 15.85
CA GLU A 78 6.28 9.96 16.32
C GLU A 78 5.13 9.00 15.96
N PRO A 79 4.84 8.77 14.66
CA PRO A 79 3.79 7.84 14.27
C PRO A 79 4.03 6.41 14.75
N THR A 80 2.92 5.69 14.92
CA THR A 80 2.91 4.25 15.23
C THR A 80 2.26 3.49 14.09
N LEU A 81 2.93 2.45 13.61
CA LEU A 81 2.47 1.58 12.53
C LEU A 81 2.39 0.14 13.05
N THR A 82 1.25 -0.49 12.84
CA THR A 82 1.04 -1.92 13.11
C THR A 82 0.36 -2.57 11.92
N ASN A 83 0.79 -3.77 11.52
CA ASN A 83 0.19 -4.51 10.40
C ASN A 83 0.17 -3.70 9.10
N CYS A 84 1.16 -2.84 8.86
CA CYS A 84 1.18 -2.01 7.66
C CYS A 84 2.07 -2.61 6.58
N ILE A 85 1.78 -2.27 5.31
CA ILE A 85 2.65 -2.57 4.18
C ILE A 85 3.13 -1.24 3.59
N LEU A 86 4.44 -1.07 3.47
CA LEU A 86 5.06 0.04 2.75
C LEU A 86 6.00 -0.51 1.70
N TRP A 87 5.58 -0.44 0.45
CA TRP A 87 6.25 -1.09 -0.66
C TRP A 87 6.22 -0.23 -1.92
N LEU A 88 7.26 -0.27 -2.76
CA LEU A 88 7.39 0.52 -4.00
C LEU A 88 7.21 2.04 -3.82
N ASN A 89 7.37 2.56 -2.61
CA ASN A 89 7.46 4.01 -2.43
C ASN A 89 8.88 4.46 -2.77
N SER A 90 8.98 5.65 -3.36
CA SER A 90 10.24 6.19 -3.87
C SER A 90 10.48 7.61 -3.42
N ASP A 91 11.75 7.95 -3.20
CA ASP A 91 12.24 9.30 -3.02
C ASP A 91 13.51 9.55 -3.88
N ALA A 92 14.22 10.65 -3.65
CA ALA A 92 15.46 10.96 -4.37
C ALA A 92 16.54 9.86 -4.26
N GLY A 93 16.51 9.08 -3.17
CA GLY A 93 17.44 7.99 -2.88
C GLY A 93 17.10 6.67 -3.56
N GLY A 94 15.88 6.52 -4.07
CA GLY A 94 15.39 5.29 -4.70
C GLY A 94 14.22 4.69 -3.94
N MET A 95 14.22 3.36 -3.74
CA MET A 95 13.13 2.60 -3.09
C MET A 95 13.65 1.75 -1.92
N ASP A 96 14.56 2.31 -1.11
CA ASP A 96 15.08 1.66 0.08
C ASP A 96 14.19 1.92 1.32
N GLU A 97 14.68 1.56 2.52
CA GLU A 97 13.94 1.74 3.78
C GLU A 97 13.60 3.21 4.04
N SER A 98 14.51 4.15 3.72
CA SER A 98 14.25 5.59 3.87
C SER A 98 13.14 6.08 2.96
N ALA A 99 13.04 5.55 1.74
CA ALA A 99 11.93 5.88 0.84
C ALA A 99 10.57 5.40 1.35
N GLN A 100 10.54 4.35 2.18
CA GLN A 100 9.31 3.90 2.82
C GLN A 100 8.95 4.77 4.01
N ILE A 101 9.92 5.00 4.91
CA ILE A 101 9.77 5.80 6.12
C ILE A 101 11.05 6.61 6.36
N HIS A 102 10.96 7.93 6.23
CA HIS A 102 12.04 8.84 6.54
C HIS A 102 11.76 9.59 7.86
N ASN A 103 12.71 9.53 8.80
CA ASN A 103 12.63 10.20 10.09
C ASN A 103 13.67 11.33 10.18
N ALA A 104 13.20 12.58 10.13
CA ALA A 104 14.03 13.78 10.24
C ALA A 104 13.74 14.51 11.56
N GLY A 105 14.34 14.06 12.66
CA GLY A 105 14.05 14.63 13.99
C GLY A 105 12.67 14.24 14.56
N GLY A 106 11.95 13.34 13.87
CA GLY A 106 10.92 12.48 14.44
C GLY A 106 11.44 11.05 14.64
N THR A 107 10.56 10.14 15.05
CA THR A 107 10.82 8.70 15.11
C THR A 107 9.62 7.93 14.60
N THR A 108 9.73 6.62 14.43
CA THR A 108 8.56 5.78 14.12
C THR A 108 8.61 4.54 14.97
N ALA A 109 7.48 4.19 15.59
CA ALA A 109 7.29 2.86 16.16
C ALA A 109 6.64 1.98 15.09
N VAL A 110 7.31 0.89 14.71
CA VAL A 110 6.82 -0.03 13.69
C VAL A 110 6.85 -1.43 14.26
N ASP A 111 5.70 -2.08 14.32
CA ASP A 111 5.59 -3.49 14.69
C ASP A 111 4.75 -4.24 13.66
N TYR A 112 5.04 -5.52 13.48
CA TYR A 112 4.30 -6.45 12.60
C TYR A 112 3.99 -5.86 11.23
N SER A 113 4.95 -5.17 10.59
CA SER A 113 4.74 -4.49 9.32
C SER A 113 5.73 -4.96 8.25
N CYS A 114 5.31 -4.92 7.00
CA CYS A 114 6.13 -5.27 5.85
C CYS A 114 6.68 -4.02 5.17
N ILE A 115 8.01 -3.86 5.15
CA ILE A 115 8.68 -2.64 4.70
C ILE A 115 9.76 -2.99 3.70
N GLN A 116 9.69 -2.36 2.52
CA GLN A 116 10.72 -2.52 1.50
C GLN A 116 12.08 -2.02 1.97
N GLY A 117 13.11 -2.84 1.74
CA GLY A 117 14.48 -2.50 2.10
C GLY A 117 14.78 -2.56 3.60
N TRP A 118 13.88 -3.16 4.40
CA TRP A 118 14.01 -3.26 5.85
C TRP A 118 15.41 -3.67 6.29
N THR A 119 16.06 -2.79 7.06
CA THR A 119 17.40 -3.02 7.62
C THR A 119 17.34 -3.41 9.10
N GLY A 120 16.18 -3.23 9.73
CA GLY A 120 16.00 -3.37 11.18
C GLY A 120 16.35 -2.10 11.96
N SER A 121 16.76 -1.02 11.30
CA SER A 121 17.18 0.23 11.95
C SER A 121 16.06 0.91 12.73
N LEU A 122 14.81 0.77 12.27
CA LEU A 122 13.61 1.30 12.92
C LEU A 122 13.17 0.46 14.14
N GLY A 123 13.77 -0.72 14.36
CA GLY A 123 13.49 -1.58 15.51
C GLY A 123 12.14 -2.31 15.42
N GLY A 124 11.50 -2.47 16.57
CA GLY A 124 10.21 -3.18 16.69
C GLY A 124 10.30 -4.70 16.56
N VAL A 125 9.14 -5.34 16.57
CA VAL A 125 8.98 -6.81 16.51
C VAL A 125 8.12 -7.23 15.32
N GLY A 126 8.35 -8.44 14.81
CA GLY A 126 7.49 -9.04 13.78
C GLY A 126 7.56 -8.38 12.39
N ASN A 127 8.46 -7.43 12.16
CA ASN A 127 8.60 -6.75 10.87
C ASN A 127 9.23 -7.65 9.80
N ILE A 128 8.79 -7.47 8.55
CA ILE A 128 9.18 -8.29 7.39
C ILE A 128 9.78 -7.39 6.30
N GLY A 129 10.96 -7.77 5.79
CA GLY A 129 11.66 -7.04 4.71
C GLY A 129 11.50 -7.64 3.32
N ASP A 130 10.92 -8.84 3.23
CA ASP A 130 10.72 -9.57 1.99
C ASP A 130 9.50 -9.05 1.22
N TYR A 131 9.51 -9.24 -0.10
CA TYR A 131 8.43 -8.79 -0.98
C TYR A 131 7.06 -9.34 -0.54
N PRO A 132 6.05 -8.48 -0.29
CA PRO A 132 4.72 -8.89 0.15
C PRO A 132 3.92 -9.69 -0.89
N GLN A 133 4.43 -9.89 -2.12
CA GLN A 133 3.72 -10.61 -3.19
C GLN A 133 2.30 -10.05 -3.42
N LEU A 134 2.21 -8.72 -3.56
CA LEU A 134 0.93 -8.06 -3.82
C LEU A 134 0.36 -8.53 -5.16
N VAL A 135 -0.94 -8.81 -5.21
CA VAL A 135 -1.67 -9.22 -6.42
C VAL A 135 -3.00 -8.47 -6.50
N ALA A 136 -3.48 -8.20 -7.72
CA ALA A 136 -4.59 -7.32 -8.06
C ALA A 136 -4.77 -6.11 -7.13
N GLY A 137 -3.78 -5.21 -7.15
CA GLY A 137 -3.75 -4.06 -6.26
C GLY A 137 -3.11 -4.42 -4.93
N TYR A 138 -3.92 -4.58 -3.87
CA TYR A 138 -3.41 -4.74 -2.51
C TYR A 138 -3.64 -6.12 -1.88
N TYR A 139 -4.13 -7.13 -2.63
CA TYR A 139 -4.27 -8.47 -2.08
C TYR A 139 -2.90 -9.12 -1.87
N LEU A 140 -2.79 -10.01 -0.90
CA LEU A 140 -1.63 -10.86 -0.72
C LEU A 140 -1.82 -12.14 -1.53
N ALA A 141 -0.76 -12.57 -2.24
CA ALA A 141 -0.78 -13.86 -2.89
C ALA A 141 -0.94 -14.99 -1.87
N GLN A 142 -1.98 -15.83 -2.03
CA GLN A 142 -2.23 -16.96 -1.15
C GLN A 142 -2.45 -18.24 -1.95
N ARG A 143 -1.74 -19.33 -1.63
CA ARG A 143 -1.95 -20.61 -2.34
C ARG A 143 -3.37 -21.12 -2.16
N ALA A 144 -3.98 -20.82 -1.02
CA ALA A 144 -5.36 -21.16 -0.71
C ALA A 144 -6.38 -20.47 -1.63
N ALA A 145 -6.06 -19.29 -2.16
CA ALA A 145 -6.86 -18.56 -3.14
C ALA A 145 -6.46 -18.84 -4.60
N GLY A 146 -5.54 -19.81 -4.81
CA GLY A 146 -5.13 -20.30 -6.12
C GLY A 146 -3.87 -19.65 -6.71
N GLN A 147 -3.19 -18.76 -5.98
CA GLN A 147 -1.93 -18.17 -6.43
C GLN A 147 -0.76 -19.18 -6.36
N PRO A 148 0.29 -19.01 -7.21
CA PRO A 148 1.43 -19.93 -7.24
C PRO A 148 2.37 -19.80 -6.03
N VAL A 149 2.26 -18.71 -5.28
CA VAL A 149 3.12 -18.35 -4.15
C VAL A 149 2.27 -17.98 -2.93
N GLU A 150 2.92 -18.00 -1.77
CA GLU A 150 2.35 -17.56 -0.49
C GLU A 150 3.13 -16.32 -0.06
N SER A 151 2.44 -15.22 0.22
CA SER A 151 3.05 -14.04 0.81
C SER A 151 3.49 -14.33 2.24
N LEU A 152 4.63 -13.77 2.65
CA LEU A 152 5.08 -13.82 4.04
C LEU A 152 4.27 -12.89 4.97
N CYS A 153 3.43 -12.03 4.41
CA CYS A 153 2.57 -11.12 5.15
C CYS A 153 1.24 -11.76 5.58
N VAL A 154 0.98 -13.00 5.17
CA VAL A 154 -0.22 -13.78 5.50
C VAL A 154 -0.04 -14.41 6.88
N ASP A 155 -1.06 -14.30 7.74
CA ASP A 155 -1.09 -14.74 9.14
C ASP A 155 0.13 -14.22 9.96
N ALA A 156 0.68 -13.08 9.57
CA ALA A 156 1.96 -12.56 10.09
C ALA A 156 1.82 -11.24 10.87
N GLY A 157 0.61 -10.67 10.93
CA GLY A 157 0.33 -9.48 11.72
C GLY A 157 0.44 -9.72 13.23
N ASP A 158 0.17 -8.68 13.99
CA ASP A 158 0.15 -8.71 15.44
C ASP A 158 -0.87 -9.74 15.94
N PRO A 159 -0.44 -10.79 16.66
CA PRO A 159 -1.33 -11.85 17.15
C PRO A 159 -2.32 -11.38 18.21
N THR A 160 -2.20 -10.14 18.70
CA THR A 160 -3.12 -9.51 19.64
C THR A 160 -4.12 -8.56 18.99
N SER A 161 -3.96 -8.28 17.69
CA SER A 161 -4.90 -7.45 16.94
C SER A 161 -6.26 -8.12 16.78
N GLU A 162 -7.32 -7.33 16.79
CA GLU A 162 -8.66 -7.80 16.41
C GLU A 162 -8.72 -8.09 14.91
N MET A 163 -9.47 -9.12 14.53
CA MET A 163 -9.79 -9.37 13.13
C MET A 163 -10.59 -8.18 12.58
N ILE A 164 -10.27 -7.74 11.37
CA ILE A 164 -10.98 -6.64 10.71
C ILE A 164 -11.84 -7.14 9.56
N ASP A 165 -12.96 -6.46 9.32
CA ASP A 165 -13.83 -6.75 8.19
C ASP A 165 -13.09 -6.51 6.86
N GLY A 166 -13.13 -7.51 6.00
CA GLY A 166 -12.51 -7.47 4.67
C GLY A 166 -11.60 -8.67 4.44
N THR A 167 -10.78 -8.59 3.40
CA THR A 167 -9.91 -9.70 3.00
C THR A 167 -8.67 -9.21 2.25
N THR A 168 -7.55 -9.86 2.50
CA THR A 168 -6.32 -9.79 1.71
C THR A 168 -6.28 -10.87 0.62
N ARG A 169 -7.33 -11.68 0.48
CA ARG A 169 -7.43 -12.78 -0.49
C ARG A 169 -8.24 -12.42 -1.71
N THR A 170 -7.78 -12.90 -2.86
CA THR A 170 -8.48 -12.71 -4.14
C THR A 170 -9.77 -13.53 -4.26
N ASP A 171 -9.97 -14.55 -3.42
CA ASP A 171 -11.19 -15.36 -3.36
C ASP A 171 -12.20 -14.85 -2.33
N GLY A 172 -11.90 -13.73 -1.66
CA GLY A 172 -12.81 -13.04 -0.75
C GLY A 172 -12.95 -13.66 0.64
N VAL A 173 -12.19 -14.72 0.95
CA VAL A 173 -12.22 -15.36 2.29
C VAL A 173 -11.57 -14.42 3.30
N GLN A 174 -12.26 -14.15 4.41
CA GLN A 174 -11.70 -13.34 5.50
C GLN A 174 -10.59 -14.09 6.23
N ASP A 175 -9.69 -13.34 6.82
CA ASP A 175 -8.65 -13.85 7.70
C ASP A 175 -9.25 -14.64 8.87
N ALA A 176 -8.49 -15.60 9.40
CA ALA A 176 -8.89 -16.38 10.56
C ALA A 176 -7.69 -16.68 11.46
N GLY A 177 -7.73 -16.18 12.69
CA GLY A 177 -6.66 -16.40 13.67
C GLY A 177 -5.78 -15.17 13.81
N VAL A 178 -4.62 -15.17 13.14
CA VAL A 178 -3.75 -13.99 13.09
C VAL A 178 -4.17 -13.15 11.89
N VAL A 179 -4.22 -11.83 12.05
CA VAL A 179 -4.54 -10.92 10.95
C VAL A 179 -3.38 -10.85 9.96
N ASP A 180 -3.68 -10.77 8.68
CA ASP A 180 -2.70 -10.48 7.64
C ASP A 180 -2.19 -9.03 7.78
N MET A 181 -1.00 -8.74 7.28
CA MET A 181 -0.54 -7.36 7.19
C MET A 181 -1.16 -6.65 5.98
N GLY A 182 -1.35 -5.34 6.10
CA GLY A 182 -1.78 -4.46 5.02
C GLY A 182 -3.28 -4.23 4.98
N TYR A 183 -3.73 -3.71 3.85
CA TYR A 183 -5.12 -3.36 3.59
C TYR A 183 -5.99 -4.58 3.28
N HIS A 184 -7.12 -4.68 3.99
CA HIS A 184 -8.19 -5.64 3.78
C HIS A 184 -9.28 -5.02 2.92
N TYR A 185 -9.55 -5.60 1.76
CA TYR A 185 -10.61 -5.10 0.89
C TYR A 185 -11.99 -5.29 1.54
N PRO A 186 -12.78 -4.22 1.70
CA PRO A 186 -14.12 -4.30 2.27
C PRO A 186 -15.10 -4.83 1.21
N GLY A 187 -15.23 -6.14 1.12
CA GLY A 187 -16.18 -6.84 0.25
C GLY A 187 -15.57 -8.04 -0.47
N PRO A 188 -16.39 -8.94 -1.05
CA PRO A 188 -15.87 -9.99 -1.91
C PRO A 188 -15.06 -9.35 -3.05
N ALA A 189 -13.80 -9.73 -3.16
CA ALA A 189 -12.87 -9.22 -4.15
C ALA A 189 -13.44 -9.35 -5.57
N CYS A 190 -13.78 -8.24 -6.23
CA CYS A 190 -14.01 -8.28 -7.68
C CYS A 190 -12.69 -8.12 -8.43
N PHE A 191 -11.86 -9.15 -8.35
CA PHE A 191 -10.53 -9.18 -8.93
C PHE A 191 -10.51 -8.81 -10.43
N GLY A 192 -9.90 -7.68 -10.79
CA GLY A 192 -9.89 -7.15 -12.17
C GLY A 192 -10.94 -6.06 -12.43
N ASP A 193 -11.74 -5.67 -11.45
CA ASP A 193 -12.58 -4.47 -11.48
C ASP A 193 -11.72 -3.26 -11.08
N MET A 194 -11.16 -2.59 -12.08
CA MET A 194 -10.19 -1.50 -11.90
C MET A 194 -10.88 -0.16 -11.65
N ASN A 195 -12.15 -0.01 -12.03
CA ASN A 195 -12.93 1.21 -11.78
C ASN A 195 -13.81 1.12 -10.51
N GLY A 196 -13.93 -0.08 -9.91
CA GLY A 196 -14.70 -0.33 -8.70
C GLY A 196 -16.21 -0.31 -8.92
N ASP A 197 -16.68 -0.57 -10.15
CA ASP A 197 -18.11 -0.54 -10.50
C ASP A 197 -18.86 -1.85 -10.21
N GLY A 198 -18.15 -2.87 -9.75
CA GLY A 198 -18.67 -4.20 -9.48
C GLY A 198 -18.85 -5.06 -10.72
N ALA A 199 -18.17 -4.76 -11.83
CA ALA A 199 -18.23 -5.56 -13.05
C ALA A 199 -16.93 -5.54 -13.86
N ARG A 200 -16.34 -6.71 -14.11
CA ARG A 200 -15.11 -6.88 -14.91
C ARG A 200 -15.39 -6.81 -16.39
N ASN A 201 -15.34 -5.61 -16.95
CA ASN A 201 -15.85 -5.31 -18.26
C ASN A 201 -14.87 -4.47 -19.10
N ILE A 202 -15.33 -4.03 -20.27
CA ILE A 202 -14.50 -3.30 -21.23
C ILE A 202 -13.92 -2.00 -20.65
N THR A 203 -14.57 -1.44 -19.63
CA THR A 203 -14.12 -0.23 -18.93
C THR A 203 -12.83 -0.52 -18.16
N ASP A 204 -12.73 -1.66 -17.48
CA ASP A 204 -11.51 -2.09 -16.80
C ASP A 204 -10.38 -2.38 -17.78
N PHE A 205 -10.71 -3.07 -18.87
CA PHE A 205 -9.72 -3.31 -19.92
C PHE A 205 -9.21 -2.02 -20.55
N THR A 206 -10.07 -0.99 -20.66
CA THR A 206 -9.67 0.32 -21.17
C THR A 206 -8.72 1.02 -20.19
N LEU A 207 -8.98 0.95 -18.88
CA LEU A 207 -8.07 1.45 -17.85
C LEU A 207 -6.71 0.73 -17.92
N PHE A 208 -6.72 -0.61 -18.03
CA PHE A 208 -5.52 -1.40 -18.23
C PHE A 208 -4.74 -0.97 -19.47
N ALA A 209 -5.41 -0.90 -20.62
CA ALA A 209 -4.80 -0.55 -21.90
C ALA A 209 -4.21 0.88 -21.88
N SER A 210 -4.82 1.81 -21.14
CA SER A 210 -4.32 3.18 -21.00
C SER A 210 -3.02 3.27 -20.21
N ALA A 211 -2.80 2.33 -19.29
CA ALA A 211 -1.60 2.23 -18.46
C ALA A 211 -0.57 1.22 -19.01
N TYR A 212 -0.89 0.45 -20.04
CA TYR A 212 -0.03 -0.63 -20.53
C TYR A 212 1.34 -0.11 -21.01
N GLY A 213 2.40 -0.75 -20.52
CA GLY A 213 3.79 -0.37 -20.78
C GLY A 213 4.33 0.71 -19.84
N SER A 214 3.55 1.16 -18.85
CA SER A 214 4.00 2.11 -17.82
C SER A 214 4.64 1.41 -16.62
N GLN A 215 5.39 2.18 -15.83
CA GLN A 215 5.93 1.80 -14.53
C GLN A 215 5.65 2.86 -13.46
N VAL A 216 5.80 2.51 -12.18
CA VAL A 216 5.67 3.46 -11.06
C VAL A 216 6.49 4.72 -11.34
N GLY A 217 5.85 5.88 -11.17
CA GLY A 217 6.42 7.21 -11.49
C GLY A 217 5.98 7.77 -12.84
N ASP A 218 5.60 6.94 -13.81
CA ASP A 218 5.12 7.40 -15.12
C ASP A 218 3.79 8.12 -15.01
N ALA A 219 3.55 9.13 -15.85
CA ALA A 219 2.31 9.93 -15.80
C ALA A 219 1.04 9.11 -16.09
N ASN A 220 1.16 8.03 -16.87
CA ASN A 220 0.07 7.13 -17.22
C ASN A 220 0.06 5.84 -16.36
N PHE A 221 0.88 5.75 -15.31
CA PHE A 221 0.83 4.62 -14.39
C PHE A 221 -0.50 4.60 -13.65
N ASN A 222 -1.15 3.44 -13.67
CA ASN A 222 -2.36 3.20 -12.89
C ASN A 222 -2.08 2.05 -11.91
N PRO A 223 -2.07 2.28 -10.59
CA PRO A 223 -1.80 1.23 -9.61
C PRO A 223 -2.86 0.11 -9.62
N TYR A 224 -4.08 0.38 -10.11
CA TYR A 224 -5.11 -0.65 -10.26
C TYR A 224 -4.89 -1.54 -11.50
N ALA A 225 -4.05 -1.11 -12.45
CA ALA A 225 -3.67 -1.90 -13.61
C ALA A 225 -2.41 -2.77 -13.37
N ASP A 226 -1.63 -2.47 -12.33
CA ASP A 226 -0.52 -3.31 -11.85
C ASP A 226 -1.07 -4.45 -10.98
N LEU A 227 -1.68 -5.43 -11.64
CA LEU A 227 -2.32 -6.56 -10.97
C LEU A 227 -1.31 -7.56 -10.38
N THR A 228 -0.03 -7.37 -10.59
CA THR A 228 1.03 -8.14 -9.94
C THR A 228 1.78 -7.36 -8.87
N GLY A 229 1.40 -6.10 -8.62
CA GLY A 229 2.01 -5.23 -7.62
C GLY A 229 3.52 -5.10 -7.76
N ASN A 230 4.07 -5.28 -8.96
CA ASN A 230 5.51 -5.34 -9.21
C ASN A 230 6.10 -4.01 -9.71
N GLY A 231 5.25 -2.99 -9.83
CA GLY A 231 5.59 -1.66 -10.27
C GLY A 231 5.56 -1.46 -11.79
N TYR A 232 5.12 -2.44 -12.57
CA TYR A 232 5.04 -2.39 -14.02
C TYR A 232 3.68 -2.87 -14.51
N VAL A 233 3.00 -2.09 -15.36
CA VAL A 233 1.78 -2.54 -16.03
C VAL A 233 2.16 -3.18 -17.36
N ASN A 234 2.23 -4.51 -17.42
CA ASN A 234 2.68 -5.21 -18.61
C ASN A 234 1.93 -6.53 -18.88
N MET A 235 2.49 -7.40 -19.73
CA MET A 235 1.87 -8.68 -20.07
C MET A 235 1.65 -9.58 -18.85
N THR A 236 2.48 -9.49 -17.81
CA THR A 236 2.28 -10.24 -16.56
C THR A 236 0.94 -9.88 -15.91
N ASP A 237 0.61 -8.60 -15.86
CA ASP A 237 -0.65 -8.12 -15.30
C ASP A 237 -1.83 -8.49 -16.19
N PHE A 238 -1.64 -8.48 -17.51
CA PHE A 238 -2.66 -8.94 -18.43
C PHE A 238 -2.96 -10.44 -18.26
N THR A 239 -1.95 -11.28 -18.02
CA THR A 239 -2.16 -12.71 -17.74
C THR A 239 -2.91 -12.95 -16.44
N VAL A 240 -2.82 -12.00 -15.51
CA VAL A 240 -3.59 -11.99 -14.28
C VAL A 240 -5.02 -11.51 -14.52
N PHE A 241 -5.24 -10.47 -15.33
CA PHE A 241 -6.55 -9.93 -15.66
C PHE A 241 -7.43 -10.89 -16.50
N ALA A 242 -6.84 -11.48 -17.55
CA ALA A 242 -7.56 -12.17 -18.61
C ALA A 242 -8.51 -13.30 -18.13
N PRO A 243 -8.14 -14.14 -17.13
CA PRO A 243 -9.02 -15.18 -16.61
C PRO A 243 -10.32 -14.67 -15.96
N TYR A 244 -10.35 -13.41 -15.53
CA TYR A 244 -11.47 -12.83 -14.76
C TYR A 244 -12.35 -11.91 -15.59
N TYR A 245 -11.93 -11.53 -16.80
CA TYR A 245 -12.70 -10.65 -17.69
C TYR A 245 -14.07 -11.27 -18.05
N GLY A 246 -15.14 -10.51 -17.84
CA GLY A 246 -16.52 -10.94 -18.09
C GLY A 246 -17.09 -11.93 -17.07
N VAL A 247 -16.35 -12.29 -16.02
CA VAL A 247 -16.84 -13.14 -14.94
C VAL A 247 -17.57 -12.26 -13.91
N PRO A 248 -18.76 -12.64 -13.40
CA PRO A 248 -19.46 -11.88 -12.35
C PRO A 248 -18.65 -11.82 -11.04
N CYS A 249 -18.62 -10.66 -10.38
CA CYS A 249 -18.03 -10.53 -9.05
C CYS A 249 -18.78 -11.45 -8.05
N PRO A 250 -18.09 -11.99 -7.04
CA PRO A 250 -18.75 -12.74 -5.96
C PRO A 250 -19.68 -11.87 -5.12
#